data_AF-A0A6F8VFX8-F1
#
_entry.id   AF-A0A6F8VFX8-F1
#
_cell.length_a   1.000
_cell.length_b   1.000
_cell.length_c   1.000
_cell.angle_alpha   90.00
_cell.angle_beta   90.00
_cell.angle_gamma   90.00
#
_symmetry.space_group_name_H-M   'P 1'
#
loop_
_entity.id
_entity.type
_entity.pdbx_description
1 polymer ?
#
loop_
_entity_poly.entity_id
_entity_poly.type
_entity_poly.pdbx_seq_one_letter_code
_entity_poly.pdbx_strand_id
1 'polypeptide(L)'
;MTKSLLVLAVSSAFVCSSALAGIVTTYNLVGTTGGATSQTETRAYAGLKWSVEGGATPSLVLGAMRARISSGGNTEGANLALSINLAGGVKPASIKLGYLNGKEDFQGELGVGYNFLKATPLVGFGVNAPYANLGADWSYGNGFDPFAIIHTHGKFGKPAAASTQTCTPVSGFTGAFTDAACTNPNIL
;
A
#
# COMPACT_ATOMS: atom_id res chain seq x y z
N MET A 1 72.49 2.24 -41.32
CA MET A 1 73.08 3.55 -40.93
C MET A 1 72.01 4.37 -40.19
N THR A 2 72.37 4.89 -39.00
CA THR A 2 71.81 6.06 -38.26
C THR A 2 70.29 6.12 -37.99
N LYS A 3 69.81 5.85 -36.75
CA LYS A 3 69.68 6.72 -35.54
C LYS A 3 68.58 7.80 -35.58
N SER A 4 67.58 7.61 -34.70
CA SER A 4 66.76 8.53 -33.87
C SER A 4 66.35 9.93 -34.34
N LEU A 5 65.08 10.31 -34.07
CA LEU A 5 64.59 11.45 -33.24
C LEU A 5 63.05 11.55 -33.43
N LEU A 6 62.18 11.42 -32.42
CA LEU A 6 61.75 12.35 -31.35
C LEU A 6 61.05 13.65 -31.81
N VAL A 7 59.90 13.94 -31.14
CA VAL A 7 59.20 15.23 -30.92
C VAL A 7 58.23 15.71 -32.01
N LEU A 8 56.90 15.68 -31.82
CA LEU A 8 55.97 16.50 -31.01
C LEU A 8 55.62 17.88 -31.61
N ALA A 9 54.32 18.00 -31.92
CA ALA A 9 53.44 19.18 -31.88
C ALA A 9 53.63 20.33 -32.89
N VAL A 10 52.52 20.81 -33.45
CA VAL A 10 51.82 22.04 -33.00
C VAL A 10 50.73 22.46 -34.03
N SER A 11 49.48 22.42 -33.54
CA SER A 11 48.35 23.36 -33.72
C SER A 11 47.75 23.76 -35.08
N SER A 12 46.42 23.59 -35.11
CA SER A 12 45.36 24.55 -35.49
C SER A 12 45.13 24.91 -36.96
N ALA A 13 43.93 24.55 -37.46
CA ALA A 13 43.20 25.36 -38.42
C ALA A 13 41.69 25.29 -38.16
N PHE A 14 41.13 26.48 -37.94
CA PHE A 14 39.72 26.83 -37.96
C PHE A 14 39.03 26.27 -39.21
N VAL A 15 37.87 25.63 -39.05
CA VAL A 15 36.86 25.58 -40.12
C VAL A 15 35.51 25.93 -39.50
N CYS A 16 35.00 27.10 -39.88
CA CYS A 16 33.63 27.51 -39.61
C CYS A 16 32.65 26.55 -40.27
N SER A 17 31.67 26.07 -39.52
CA SER A 17 30.45 25.48 -40.09
C SER A 17 29.28 26.41 -39.79
N SER A 18 28.62 26.81 -40.87
CA SER A 18 27.42 27.64 -40.93
C SER A 18 26.30 27.16 -40.01
N ALA A 19 25.75 28.07 -39.21
CA ALA A 19 24.52 27.85 -38.47
C ALA A 19 23.33 27.74 -39.46
N LEU A 20 22.86 26.52 -39.71
CA LEU A 20 21.47 26.32 -40.08
C LEU A 20 20.66 26.45 -38.79
N ALA A 21 19.82 27.48 -38.71
CA ALA A 21 18.77 27.57 -37.70
C ALA A 21 17.74 26.45 -37.96
N GLY A 22 18.03 25.27 -37.39
CA GLY A 22 17.19 24.09 -37.46
C GLY A 22 15.98 24.22 -36.55
N ILE A 23 14.85 23.71 -37.03
CA ILE A 23 13.54 23.64 -36.39
C ILE A 23 13.66 23.15 -34.94
N VAL A 24 13.08 23.89 -33.99
CA VAL A 24 12.92 23.45 -32.60
C VAL A 24 11.95 22.26 -32.59
N THR A 25 12.46 21.05 -32.35
CA THR A 25 11.65 19.86 -32.13
C THR A 25 11.01 19.93 -30.75
N THR A 26 9.70 20.19 -30.68
CA THR A 26 8.93 20.11 -29.45
C THR A 26 8.40 18.68 -29.26
N TYR A 27 8.85 18.03 -28.20
CA TYR A 27 8.30 16.74 -27.74
C TYR A 27 7.24 17.02 -26.66
N ASN A 28 6.20 16.19 -26.58
CA ASN A 28 5.17 16.34 -25.56
C ASN A 28 5.14 15.11 -24.64
N LEU A 29 5.12 15.37 -23.33
CA LEU A 29 4.94 14.35 -22.30
C LEU A 29 3.45 13.96 -22.28
N VAL A 30 3.13 12.78 -22.78
CA VAL A 30 1.76 12.24 -22.68
C VAL A 30 1.69 11.31 -21.47
N GLY A 31 1.09 11.81 -20.39
CA GLY A 31 0.73 10.97 -19.24
C GLY A 31 -0.45 10.07 -19.61
N THR A 32 -0.25 8.76 -19.63
CA THR A 32 -1.34 7.79 -19.77
C THR A 32 -1.69 7.26 -18.38
N THR A 33 -2.87 7.61 -17.86
CA THR A 33 -3.40 7.01 -16.62
C THR A 33 -4.00 5.65 -16.99
N GLY A 34 -3.19 4.60 -16.98
CA GLY A 34 -3.57 3.26 -17.45
C GLY A 34 -3.52 2.19 -16.36
N GLY A 35 -4.68 1.57 -16.05
CA GLY A 35 -4.80 0.28 -15.37
C GLY A 35 -5.38 0.34 -13.96
N ALA A 36 -6.41 -0.48 -13.69
CA ALA A 36 -6.91 -0.72 -12.34
C ALA A 36 -5.85 -1.45 -11.51
N THR A 37 -5.01 -0.71 -10.79
CA THR A 37 -4.00 -1.27 -9.90
C THR A 37 -4.62 -1.69 -8.58
N SER A 38 -4.49 -2.96 -8.21
CA SER A 38 -4.83 -3.45 -6.88
C SER A 38 -3.56 -3.67 -6.06
N GLN A 39 -3.53 -3.19 -4.81
CA GLN A 39 -2.45 -3.51 -3.87
C GLN A 39 -2.94 -4.43 -2.77
N THR A 40 -2.10 -5.36 -2.35
CA THR A 40 -2.33 -6.21 -1.19
C THR A 40 -1.42 -5.74 -0.07
N GLU A 41 -2.01 -5.32 1.04
CA GLU A 41 -1.28 -4.94 2.24
C GLU A 41 -1.49 -5.97 3.34
N THR A 42 -0.41 -6.33 4.03
CA THR A 42 -0.45 -7.11 5.27
C THR A 42 0.08 -6.23 6.39
N ARG A 43 -0.69 -6.11 7.47
CA ARG A 43 -0.36 -5.24 8.61
C ARG A 43 -0.61 -5.98 9.91
N ALA A 44 0.31 -5.84 10.86
CA ALA A 44 0.08 -6.19 12.24
C ALA A 44 -0.39 -4.95 13.01
N TYR A 45 -1.21 -5.15 14.04
CA TYR A 45 -1.71 -4.07 14.88
C TYR A 45 -1.86 -4.51 16.33
N ALA A 46 -1.83 -3.52 17.22
CA ALA A 46 -2.20 -3.69 18.61
C ALA A 46 -3.39 -2.79 18.91
N GLY A 47 -4.25 -3.19 19.83
CA GLY A 47 -5.40 -2.41 20.24
C GLY A 47 -5.88 -2.74 21.63
N LEU A 48 -6.81 -1.91 22.11
CA LEU A 48 -7.51 -2.11 23.37
C LEU A 48 -8.99 -2.32 23.04
N LYS A 49 -9.54 -3.44 23.49
CA LYS A 49 -10.94 -3.83 23.33
C LYS A 49 -11.67 -3.66 24.65
N TRP A 50 -12.73 -2.87 24.64
CA TRP A 50 -13.73 -2.82 25.69
C TRP A 50 -14.94 -3.60 25.23
N SER A 51 -15.39 -4.56 26.03
CA SER A 51 -16.67 -5.22 25.82
C SER A 51 -17.56 -5.00 27.02
N VAL A 52 -18.87 -5.02 26.80
CA VAL A 52 -19.86 -4.77 27.86
C VAL A 52 -19.68 -5.78 28.99
N GLU A 53 -19.37 -7.02 28.65
CA GLU A 53 -19.14 -8.08 29.62
C GLU A 53 -17.79 -7.94 30.38
N GLY A 54 -16.76 -7.43 29.71
CA GLY A 54 -15.47 -7.12 30.34
C GLY A 54 -15.50 -5.90 31.26
N GLY A 55 -16.61 -5.15 31.26
CA GLY A 55 -16.79 -3.93 32.03
C GLY A 55 -15.80 -2.83 31.63
N ALA A 56 -15.25 -2.13 32.62
CA ALA A 56 -14.33 -1.00 32.39
C ALA A 56 -12.89 -1.42 32.02
N THR A 57 -12.53 -2.69 32.21
CA THR A 57 -11.15 -3.14 31.99
C THR A 57 -10.95 -3.57 30.54
N PRO A 58 -10.05 -2.92 29.78
CA PRO A 58 -9.79 -3.32 28.41
C PRO A 58 -9.05 -4.66 28.34
N SER A 59 -9.30 -5.39 27.26
CA SER A 59 -8.46 -6.49 26.81
C SER A 59 -7.47 -5.97 25.76
N LEU A 60 -6.22 -6.45 25.81
CA LEU A 60 -5.25 -6.21 24.75
C LEU A 60 -5.63 -7.05 23.53
N VAL A 61 -5.60 -6.45 22.34
CA VAL A 61 -5.79 -7.14 21.08
C VAL A 61 -4.51 -7.06 20.28
N LEU A 62 -4.03 -8.21 19.79
CA LEU A 62 -2.96 -8.31 18.82
C LEU A 62 -3.54 -8.92 17.56
N GLY A 63 -3.42 -8.24 16.43
CA GLY A 63 -4.00 -8.74 15.19
C GLY A 63 -3.08 -8.60 14.00
N ALA A 64 -3.37 -9.39 12.98
CA ALA A 64 -2.74 -9.37 11.68
C ALA A 64 -3.84 -9.39 10.62
N MET A 65 -3.86 -8.37 9.77
CA MET A 65 -4.84 -8.21 8.71
C MET A 65 -4.17 -8.22 7.36
N ARG A 66 -4.86 -8.79 6.37
CA ARG A 66 -4.48 -8.77 4.97
C ARG A 66 -5.65 -8.27 4.16
N ALA A 67 -5.47 -7.16 3.44
CA ALA A 67 -6.52 -6.56 2.62
C ALA A 67 -6.01 -6.28 1.20
N ARG A 68 -6.86 -6.54 0.21
CA ARG A 68 -6.68 -6.18 -1.19
C ARG A 68 -7.53 -4.96 -1.48
N ILE A 69 -6.89 -3.89 -1.94
CA ILE A 69 -7.55 -2.60 -2.22
C ILE A 69 -7.48 -2.36 -3.72
N SER A 70 -8.63 -2.20 -4.34
CA SER A 70 -8.75 -1.87 -5.77
C SER A 70 -8.61 -0.36 -5.99
N SER A 71 -8.26 0.08 -7.22
CA SER A 71 -8.10 1.51 -7.56
C SER A 71 -9.34 2.38 -7.25
N GLY A 72 -10.54 1.77 -7.26
CA GLY A 72 -11.82 2.38 -6.86
C GLY A 72 -12.10 2.40 -5.35
N GLY A 73 -11.15 1.99 -4.50
CA GLY A 73 -11.28 2.02 -3.03
C GLY A 73 -12.04 0.84 -2.42
N ASN A 74 -12.44 -0.16 -3.22
CA ASN A 74 -13.05 -1.38 -2.71
C ASN A 74 -11.99 -2.25 -2.03
N THR A 75 -12.28 -2.68 -0.80
CA THR A 75 -11.38 -3.44 0.07
C THR A 75 -11.99 -4.78 0.42
N GLU A 76 -11.24 -5.84 0.19
CA GLU A 76 -11.60 -7.21 0.56
C GLU A 76 -10.41 -7.85 1.29
N GLY A 77 -10.65 -8.56 2.39
CA GLY A 77 -9.54 -9.06 3.18
C GLY A 77 -9.92 -10.04 4.29
N ALA A 78 -8.92 -10.38 5.09
CA ALA A 78 -9.06 -11.18 6.28
C ALA A 78 -8.33 -10.54 7.46
N ASN A 79 -8.81 -10.78 8.67
CA ASN A 79 -8.25 -10.29 9.93
C ASN A 79 -8.13 -11.44 10.93
N LEU A 80 -6.94 -11.73 11.43
CA LEU A 80 -6.73 -12.66 12.52
C LEU A 80 -6.39 -11.88 13.78
N ALA A 81 -7.19 -12.00 14.83
CA ALA A 81 -7.04 -11.25 16.07
C ALA A 81 -7.03 -12.17 17.30
N LEU A 82 -6.03 -11.99 18.15
CA LEU A 82 -5.93 -12.57 19.49
C LEU A 82 -6.24 -11.49 20.53
N SER A 83 -7.22 -11.76 21.39
CA SER A 83 -7.56 -10.92 22.54
C SER A 83 -6.99 -11.54 23.82
N ILE A 84 -6.42 -10.71 24.68
CA ILE A 84 -5.81 -11.07 25.95
C ILE A 84 -6.50 -10.23 27.03
N ASN A 85 -7.16 -10.89 27.97
CA ASN A 85 -7.75 -10.22 29.10
C ASN A 85 -6.63 -9.80 30.06
N LEU A 86 -6.71 -8.55 30.53
CA LEU A 86 -5.76 -7.96 31.47
C LEU A 86 -6.32 -7.90 32.90
N ALA A 87 -7.60 -8.21 33.10
CA ALA A 87 -8.24 -8.17 34.40
C ALA A 87 -7.80 -9.39 35.23
N GLY A 88 -7.15 -9.14 36.37
CA GLY A 88 -6.71 -10.20 37.28
C GLY A 88 -5.60 -11.11 36.73
N GLY A 89 -4.84 -10.63 35.73
CA GLY A 89 -3.67 -11.31 35.16
C GLY A 89 -3.67 -11.32 33.63
N VAL A 90 -2.63 -11.90 33.02
CA VAL A 90 -2.52 -12.07 31.56
C VAL A 90 -3.14 -13.41 31.18
N LYS A 91 -4.35 -13.39 30.62
CA LYS A 91 -5.07 -14.60 30.19
C LYS A 91 -5.54 -14.47 28.74
N PRO A 92 -5.40 -15.51 27.90
CA PRO A 92 -6.03 -15.52 26.58
C PRO A 92 -7.54 -15.35 26.72
N ALA A 93 -8.11 -14.35 26.06
CA ALA A 93 -9.54 -14.08 26.08
C ALA A 93 -10.24 -14.79 24.91
N SER A 94 -9.80 -14.50 23.68
CA SER A 94 -10.39 -15.09 22.48
C SER A 94 -9.45 -15.02 21.29
N ILE A 95 -9.71 -15.87 20.29
CA ILE A 95 -9.10 -15.78 18.97
C ILE A 95 -10.21 -15.69 17.93
N LYS A 96 -10.07 -14.80 16.94
CA LYS A 96 -11.07 -14.57 15.89
C LYS A 96 -10.41 -14.42 14.52
N LEU A 97 -10.99 -15.09 13.53
CA LEU A 97 -10.71 -14.90 12.12
C LEU A 97 -11.91 -14.20 11.47
N GLY A 98 -11.70 -12.98 11.00
CA GLY A 98 -12.67 -12.14 10.31
C GLY A 98 -12.41 -12.06 8.81
N TYR A 99 -13.49 -11.96 8.04
CA TYR A 99 -13.52 -11.53 6.65
C TYR A 99 -13.90 -10.05 6.62
N LEU A 100 -13.16 -9.25 5.85
CA LEU A 100 -13.33 -7.82 5.68
C LEU A 100 -13.88 -7.54 4.28
N ASN A 101 -14.93 -6.71 4.19
CA ASN A 101 -15.45 -6.24 2.91
C ASN A 101 -16.03 -4.82 3.03
N GLY A 102 -15.67 -3.92 2.11
CA GLY A 102 -16.22 -2.57 2.09
C GLY A 102 -15.32 -1.57 1.36
N LYS A 103 -15.30 -0.32 1.83
CA LYS A 103 -14.46 0.75 1.29
C LYS A 103 -13.24 0.99 2.17
N GLU A 104 -12.21 1.64 1.65
CA GLU A 104 -10.96 1.94 2.36
C GLU A 104 -11.16 2.64 3.72
N ASP A 105 -12.18 3.50 3.84
CA ASP A 105 -12.51 4.21 5.09
C ASP A 105 -13.48 3.46 6.03
N PHE A 106 -14.28 2.53 5.52
CA PHE A 106 -15.28 1.78 6.30
C PHE A 106 -15.47 0.37 5.74
N GLN A 107 -15.13 -0.63 6.54
CA GLN A 107 -15.20 -2.04 6.16
C GLN A 107 -16.12 -2.79 7.12
N GLY A 108 -17.04 -3.58 6.58
CA GLY A 108 -17.73 -4.58 7.38
C GLY A 108 -16.76 -5.70 7.73
N GLU A 109 -16.84 -6.21 8.94
CA GLU A 109 -16.14 -7.41 9.40
C GLU A 109 -17.17 -8.46 9.80
N LEU A 110 -17.03 -9.68 9.27
CA LEU A 110 -17.75 -10.87 9.74
C LEU A 110 -16.72 -11.93 10.10
N GLY A 111 -16.71 -12.40 11.33
CA GLY A 111 -15.70 -13.34 11.81
C GLY A 111 -16.25 -14.48 12.63
N VAL A 112 -15.43 -15.51 12.73
CA VAL A 112 -15.66 -16.70 13.54
C VAL A 112 -14.45 -16.96 14.42
N GLY A 113 -14.65 -17.55 15.58
CA GLY A 113 -13.56 -17.73 16.53
C GLY A 113 -13.93 -18.59 17.72
N TYR A 114 -13.11 -18.50 18.75
CA TYR A 114 -13.28 -19.22 19.99
C TYR A 114 -12.99 -18.31 21.19
N ASN A 115 -13.87 -18.35 22.18
CA ASN A 115 -13.73 -17.62 23.44
C ASN A 115 -13.15 -18.57 24.49
N PHE A 116 -11.90 -18.34 24.91
CA PHE A 116 -11.21 -19.19 25.88
C PHE A 116 -11.74 -19.00 27.31
N LEU A 117 -12.30 -17.83 27.64
CA LEU A 117 -12.88 -17.57 28.96
C LEU A 117 -14.20 -18.33 29.15
N LYS A 118 -14.95 -18.52 28.07
CA LYS A 118 -16.26 -19.19 28.07
C LYS A 118 -16.22 -20.62 27.57
N ALA A 119 -15.10 -21.05 26.98
CA ALA A 119 -14.95 -22.31 26.28
C ALA A 119 -16.01 -22.54 25.18
N THR A 120 -16.41 -21.48 24.46
CA THR A 120 -17.45 -21.56 23.42
C THR A 120 -17.01 -20.96 22.08
N PRO A 121 -17.53 -21.48 20.96
CA PRO A 121 -17.35 -20.83 19.66
C PRO A 121 -18.08 -19.48 19.65
N LEU A 122 -17.47 -18.52 18.95
CA LEU A 122 -18.03 -17.18 18.77
C LEU A 122 -18.15 -16.83 17.29
N VAL A 123 -19.16 -16.02 16.98
CA VAL A 123 -19.35 -15.35 15.69
C VAL A 123 -19.38 -13.86 15.96
N GLY A 124 -18.52 -13.09 15.30
CA GLY A 124 -18.44 -11.65 15.45
C GLY A 124 -18.87 -10.92 14.19
N PHE A 125 -19.50 -9.77 14.35
CA PHE A 125 -19.75 -8.84 13.26
C PHE A 125 -19.44 -7.43 13.71
N GLY A 126 -18.98 -6.59 12.80
CA GLY A 126 -18.61 -5.22 13.14
C GLY A 126 -18.31 -4.36 11.94
N VAL A 127 -17.94 -3.12 12.24
CA VAL A 127 -17.47 -2.12 11.29
C VAL A 127 -16.09 -1.68 11.73
N ASN A 128 -15.15 -1.78 10.81
CA ASN A 128 -13.76 -1.37 10.95
C ASN A 128 -13.56 -0.02 10.27
N ALA A 129 -13.02 0.95 11.01
CA ALA A 129 -12.66 2.28 10.57
C ALA A 129 -11.18 2.55 10.90
N PRO A 130 -10.57 3.65 10.41
CA PRO A 130 -9.23 4.03 10.81
C PRO A 130 -9.16 4.23 12.32
N TYR A 131 -8.24 3.54 13.00
CA TYR A 131 -8.00 3.58 14.44
C TYR A 131 -9.11 3.05 15.37
N ALA A 132 -10.28 2.67 14.84
CA ALA A 132 -11.36 2.11 15.64
C ALA A 132 -12.16 0.98 14.95
N ASN A 133 -12.65 0.04 15.75
CA ASN A 133 -13.56 -1.02 15.33
C ASN A 133 -14.73 -1.11 16.32
N LEU A 134 -15.95 -1.21 15.81
CA LEU A 134 -17.17 -1.33 16.62
C LEU A 134 -17.93 -2.58 16.17
N GLY A 135 -18.39 -3.40 17.11
CA GLY A 135 -19.08 -4.63 16.74
C GLY A 135 -19.73 -5.33 17.91
N ALA A 136 -20.16 -6.57 17.67
CA ALA A 136 -20.63 -7.48 18.69
C ALA A 136 -20.17 -8.90 18.40
N ASP A 137 -19.81 -9.64 19.45
CA ASP A 137 -19.50 -11.05 19.37
C ASP A 137 -20.68 -11.84 19.96
N TRP A 138 -21.27 -12.74 19.18
CA TRP A 138 -22.27 -13.70 19.65
C TRP A 138 -21.59 -15.02 20.01
N SER A 139 -21.81 -15.49 21.23
CA SER A 139 -21.29 -16.76 21.73
C SER A 139 -22.43 -17.73 22.01
N TYR A 140 -22.33 -18.96 21.54
CA TYR A 140 -23.37 -19.98 21.76
C TYR A 140 -23.63 -20.17 23.26
N GLY A 141 -24.90 -20.09 23.67
CA GLY A 141 -25.32 -20.19 25.08
C GLY A 141 -25.05 -18.95 25.95
N ASN A 142 -24.37 -17.92 25.44
CA ASN A 142 -23.97 -16.74 26.22
C ASN A 142 -24.46 -15.40 25.66
N GLY A 143 -25.06 -15.39 24.46
CA GLY A 143 -25.66 -14.19 23.87
C GLY A 143 -24.66 -13.28 23.17
N PHE A 144 -25.09 -12.03 22.94
CA PHE A 144 -24.30 -11.00 22.28
C PHE A 144 -23.51 -10.17 23.31
N ASP A 145 -22.23 -9.94 23.02
CA ASP A 145 -21.35 -9.02 23.76
C ASP A 145 -20.88 -7.91 22.82
N PRO A 146 -21.51 -6.72 22.87
CA PRO A 146 -21.07 -5.56 22.12
C PRO A 146 -19.68 -5.11 22.58
N PHE A 147 -18.88 -4.62 21.63
CA PHE A 147 -17.53 -4.16 21.91
C PHE A 147 -17.11 -2.95 21.08
N ALA A 148 -16.13 -2.24 21.60
CA ALA A 148 -15.38 -1.21 20.91
C ALA A 148 -13.88 -1.49 21.03
N ILE A 149 -13.15 -1.32 19.92
CA ILE A 149 -11.70 -1.47 19.87
C ILE A 149 -11.10 -0.16 19.39
N ILE A 150 -10.09 0.32 20.09
CA ILE A 150 -9.18 1.35 19.59
C ILE A 150 -7.87 0.65 19.26
N HIS A 151 -7.33 0.86 18.06
CA HIS A 151 -6.16 0.14 17.58
C HIS A 151 -5.19 1.03 16.82
N THR A 152 -3.95 0.58 16.72
CA THR A 152 -2.88 1.31 16.04
C THR A 152 -2.96 1.24 14.52
N HIS A 153 -3.81 0.38 13.93
CA HIS A 153 -3.95 0.39 12.47
C HIS A 153 -4.67 1.66 12.01
N GLY A 154 -3.92 2.48 11.28
CA GLY A 154 -4.43 3.64 10.56
C GLY A 154 -5.00 3.27 9.19
N LYS A 155 -5.11 4.27 8.31
CA LYS A 155 -5.57 4.06 6.93
C LYS A 155 -4.64 3.11 6.17
N PHE A 156 -5.22 2.20 5.39
CA PHE A 156 -4.44 1.44 4.42
C PHE A 156 -3.89 2.38 3.34
N GLY A 157 -2.67 2.12 2.87
CA GLY A 157 -2.04 2.93 1.84
C GLY A 157 -2.75 2.69 0.52
N LYS A 158 -3.30 3.75 -0.08
CA LYS A 158 -3.76 3.66 -1.47
C LYS A 158 -2.52 3.58 -2.36
N PRO A 159 -2.43 2.62 -3.32
CA PRO A 159 -1.43 2.70 -4.38
C PRO A 159 -1.41 4.10 -4.96
N ALA A 160 -0.24 4.74 -5.02
CA ALA A 160 -0.06 5.84 -5.95
C ALA A 160 -0.46 5.31 -7.34
N ALA A 161 -1.30 6.07 -8.06
CA ALA A 161 -1.61 5.72 -9.44
C ALA A 161 -0.28 5.53 -10.18
N ALA A 162 -0.07 4.38 -10.81
CA ALA A 162 1.09 4.18 -11.67
C ALA A 162 0.97 5.18 -12.83
N SER A 163 1.75 6.25 -12.76
CA SER A 163 1.95 7.13 -13.91
C SER A 163 3.03 6.50 -14.77
N THR A 164 2.62 5.81 -15.83
CA THR A 164 3.54 5.45 -16.90
C THR A 164 3.64 6.65 -17.82
N GLN A 165 4.76 7.37 -17.73
CA GLN A 165 5.10 8.37 -18.73
C GLN A 165 5.61 7.62 -19.97
N THR A 166 4.90 7.76 -21.09
CA THR A 166 5.33 7.18 -22.36
C THR A 166 5.71 8.32 -23.29
N CYS A 167 6.96 8.34 -23.76
CA CYS A 167 7.39 9.28 -24.79
C CYS A 167 6.73 8.88 -26.11
N THR A 168 5.71 9.62 -26.55
CA THR A 168 5.08 9.38 -27.85
C THR A 168 5.75 10.25 -28.91
N PRO A 169 6.20 9.67 -30.05
CA PRO A 169 6.75 10.47 -31.14
C PRO A 169 5.65 11.34 -31.75
N VAL A 170 5.92 12.63 -31.91
CA VAL A 170 5.14 13.47 -32.82
C VAL A 170 5.50 13.00 -34.23
N SER A 171 4.49 12.75 -35.06
CA SER A 171 4.61 12.07 -36.36
C SER A 171 5.87 12.47 -37.15
N GLY A 172 6.76 11.50 -37.42
CA GLY A 172 7.86 11.69 -38.38
C GLY A 172 9.19 10.98 -38.12
N PHE A 173 9.48 10.49 -36.90
CA PHE A 173 10.79 9.84 -36.61
C PHE A 173 10.67 8.65 -35.65
N THR A 174 11.48 7.60 -35.90
CA THR A 174 11.67 6.41 -35.06
C THR A 174 13.06 6.43 -34.39
N GLY A 175 13.12 6.20 -33.08
CA GLY A 175 14.36 6.11 -32.31
C GLY A 175 14.11 5.65 -30.86
N ALA A 176 15.09 5.00 -30.22
CA ALA A 176 14.99 4.54 -28.83
C ALA A 176 15.46 5.63 -27.86
N PHE A 177 14.66 5.93 -26.83
CA PHE A 177 14.97 6.89 -25.76
C PHE A 177 15.69 6.19 -24.59
N THR A 178 16.54 6.91 -23.85
CA THR A 178 17.36 6.33 -22.77
C THR A 178 17.00 6.80 -21.35
N ASP A 179 16.12 7.80 -21.18
CA ASP A 179 15.75 8.31 -19.86
C ASP A 179 14.29 8.78 -19.71
N ALA A 180 13.89 9.05 -18.47
CA ALA A 180 12.54 9.48 -18.07
C ALA A 180 12.21 10.95 -18.40
N ALA A 181 13.17 11.72 -18.93
CA ALA A 181 12.96 13.07 -19.43
C ALA A 181 12.73 13.10 -20.96
N CYS A 182 12.66 11.92 -21.59
CA CYS A 182 12.60 11.75 -23.05
C CYS A 182 13.80 12.40 -23.77
N THR A 183 14.98 12.41 -23.14
CA THR A 183 16.20 12.98 -23.72
C THR A 183 16.84 12.00 -24.70
N ASN A 184 17.21 12.46 -25.89
CA ASN A 184 18.03 11.69 -26.83
C ASN A 184 19.50 12.12 -26.69
N PRO A 185 20.40 11.24 -26.23
CA PRO A 185 21.81 11.59 -26.03
C PRO A 185 22.59 11.80 -27.34
N ASN A 186 21.99 11.51 -28.51
CA ASN A 186 22.60 11.79 -29.82
C ASN A 186 22.38 13.24 -30.29
N ILE A 187 21.98 14.13 -29.39
CA ILE A 187 21.87 15.57 -29.63
C ILE A 187 22.98 16.25 -28.81
N LEU A 188 24.19 16.29 -29.38
CA LEU A 188 25.29 17.18 -29.00
C LEU A 188 25.79 17.90 -30.24
#